data_AF-A0A522F7I4-F1
#
_entry.id   AF-A0A522F7I4-F1
#
_cell.length_a   1.000
_cell.length_b   1.000
_cell.length_c   1.000
_cell.angle_alpha   90.00
_cell.angle_beta   90.00
_cell.angle_gamma   90.00
#
_symmetry.space_group_name_H-M   'P 1'
#
loop_
_entity.id
_entity.type
_entity.pdbx_description
1 polymer ?
#
loop_
_entity_poly.entity_id
_entity_poly.type
_entity_poly.pdbx_seq_one_letter_code
_entity_poly.pdbx_strand_id
1 'polypeptide(L)'
;MIKGLINVGGSHNYPLNDTLTRQMLLRVGKYQISEKRNVTAWGKIIAYCESHTGNFNLEESQQLEKYASEAEGYIDSVKQINFASLIIKNTIKDKSPLTAILINLLYSEDSDFNKELAKTQFSDSLNKVTVPVLILWGKYDFVCPQALGEDFYNRINSTEKRMVISENSGHNLMLQDEKLFCDEVNAFILNNK
;
A
#
# COMPACT_ATOMS: atom_id res chain seq x y z
N MET A 1 -25.63 10.66 -5.41
CA MET A 1 -24.63 11.66 -4.98
C MET A 1 -23.64 10.95 -4.06
N ILE A 2 -22.34 11.16 -4.24
CA ILE A 2 -21.29 10.55 -3.39
C ILE A 2 -21.25 11.31 -2.06
N LYS A 3 -21.25 10.59 -0.93
CA LYS A 3 -21.32 11.17 0.43
C LYS A 3 -19.99 11.22 1.18
N GLY A 4 -18.98 10.50 0.69
CA GLY A 4 -17.66 10.48 1.27
C GLY A 4 -16.72 9.59 0.47
N LEU A 5 -15.43 9.66 0.78
CA LEU A 5 -14.37 8.85 0.19
C LEU A 5 -13.55 8.21 1.31
N ILE A 6 -13.27 6.91 1.19
CA ILE A 6 -12.32 6.21 2.06
C ILE A 6 -11.13 5.81 1.18
N ASN A 7 -9.93 6.28 1.50
CA ASN A 7 -8.68 5.86 0.86
C ASN A 7 -7.88 4.98 1.83
N VAL A 8 -7.52 3.77 1.40
CA VAL A 8 -6.89 2.74 2.22
C VAL A 8 -5.65 2.24 1.46
N GLY A 9 -4.46 2.71 1.82
CA GLY A 9 -3.22 2.30 1.14
C GLY A 9 -3.21 2.51 -0.39
N GLY A 10 -4.00 3.45 -0.92
CA GLY A 10 -4.22 3.60 -2.36
C GLY A 10 -3.27 4.60 -3.04
N SER A 11 -2.61 4.19 -4.12
CA SER A 11 -1.75 5.07 -4.91
C SER A 11 -2.53 5.97 -5.87
N HIS A 12 -2.31 7.28 -5.78
CA HIS A 12 -2.81 8.27 -6.76
C HIS A 12 -1.75 8.72 -7.77
N ASN A 13 -0.50 8.30 -7.60
CA ASN A 13 0.63 8.73 -8.44
C ASN A 13 1.73 7.67 -8.41
N TYR A 14 1.78 6.80 -9.42
CA TYR A 14 2.70 5.66 -9.45
C TYR A 14 4.19 6.06 -9.50
N PRO A 15 4.63 7.03 -10.33
CA PRO A 15 6.01 7.50 -10.29
C PRO A 15 6.45 8.09 -8.94
N LEU A 16 5.54 8.81 -8.26
CA LEU A 16 5.80 9.30 -6.91
C LEU A 16 5.85 8.14 -5.92
N ASN A 17 4.97 7.16 -6.05
CA ASN A 17 4.94 5.97 -5.20
C ASN A 17 6.30 5.26 -5.21
N ASP A 18 6.86 4.96 -6.39
CA ASP A 18 8.16 4.30 -6.49
C ASP A 18 9.28 5.10 -5.80
N THR A 19 9.26 6.43 -5.99
CA THR A 19 10.21 7.32 -5.33
C THR A 19 10.11 7.24 -3.81
N LEU A 20 8.90 7.26 -3.26
CA LEU A 20 8.65 7.16 -1.82
C LEU A 20 8.95 5.76 -1.29
N THR A 21 8.65 4.71 -2.04
CA THR A 21 8.91 3.31 -1.67
C THR A 21 10.39 3.11 -1.48
N ARG A 22 11.19 3.54 -2.47
CA ARG A 22 12.65 3.53 -2.36
C ARG A 22 13.14 4.28 -1.11
N GLN A 23 12.64 5.48 -0.85
CA GLN A 23 13.05 6.27 0.31
C GLN A 23 12.73 5.55 1.62
N MET A 24 11.54 4.95 1.71
CA MET A 24 11.12 4.21 2.90
C MET A 24 11.95 2.94 3.11
N LEU A 25 12.21 2.17 2.05
CA LEU A 25 13.07 0.98 2.09
C LEU A 25 14.49 1.31 2.55
N LEU A 26 15.08 2.40 2.04
CA LEU A 26 16.39 2.88 2.50
C LEU A 26 16.37 3.28 3.97
N ARG A 27 15.39 4.10 4.37
CA ARG A 27 15.30 4.62 5.75
C ARG A 27 15.11 3.49 6.76
N VAL A 28 14.08 2.66 6.55
CA VAL A 28 13.74 1.60 7.49
C VAL A 28 14.78 0.49 7.43
N GLY A 29 15.26 0.11 6.24
CA GLY A 29 16.30 -0.90 6.13
C GLY A 29 17.59 -0.52 6.86
N LYS A 30 18.05 0.74 6.73
CA LYS A 30 19.24 1.22 7.43
C LYS A 30 19.05 1.17 8.95
N TYR A 31 17.87 1.53 9.43
CA TYR A 31 17.50 1.39 10.84
C TYR A 31 17.47 -0.08 11.29
N GLN A 32 16.85 -0.98 10.53
CA GLN A 32 16.79 -2.41 10.87
C GLN A 32 18.19 -3.04 10.92
N ILE A 33 19.10 -2.65 10.01
CA ILE A 33 20.50 -3.08 10.04
C ILE A 33 21.22 -2.55 11.28
N SER A 34 21.03 -1.28 11.67
CA SER A 34 21.65 -0.75 12.89
C SER A 34 21.18 -1.49 14.15
N GLU A 35 19.93 -1.96 14.13
CA GLU A 35 19.34 -2.82 15.16
C GLU A 35 19.71 -4.30 15.03
N LYS A 36 20.59 -4.66 14.08
CA LYS A 36 21.05 -6.04 13.79
C LYS A 36 19.93 -7.01 13.41
N ARG A 37 18.84 -6.50 12.82
CA ARG A 37 17.67 -7.29 12.38
C ARG A 37 17.72 -7.54 10.88
N ASN A 38 17.49 -8.78 10.47
CA ASN A 38 17.36 -9.18 9.06
C ASN A 38 18.47 -8.61 8.15
N VAL A 39 19.71 -8.53 8.67
CA VAL A 39 20.80 -7.72 8.09
C VAL A 39 21.09 -8.09 6.63
N THR A 40 21.20 -9.37 6.33
CA THR A 40 21.45 -9.85 4.97
C THR A 40 20.33 -9.49 4.00
N ALA A 41 19.08 -9.62 4.44
CA ALA A 41 17.91 -9.34 3.61
C ALA A 41 17.79 -7.83 3.32
N TRP A 42 17.90 -6.99 4.34
CA TRP A 42 17.91 -5.53 4.17
C TRP A 42 19.10 -5.04 3.36
N GLY A 43 20.27 -5.67 3.49
CA GLY A 43 21.46 -5.30 2.71
C GLY A 43 21.22 -5.42 1.20
N LYS A 44 20.53 -6.49 0.77
CA LYS A 44 20.15 -6.68 -0.65
C LYS A 44 19.20 -5.58 -1.13
N ILE A 45 18.17 -5.27 -0.34
CA ILE A 45 17.17 -4.24 -0.66
C ILE A 45 17.82 -2.85 -0.76
N ILE A 46 18.67 -2.50 0.22
CA ILE A 46 19.37 -1.21 0.24
C ILE A 46 20.29 -1.08 -0.96
N ALA A 47 21.08 -2.12 -1.27
CA ALA A 47 21.99 -2.09 -2.42
C ALA A 47 21.24 -1.80 -3.72
N TYR A 48 20.07 -2.43 -3.91
CA TYR A 48 19.21 -2.17 -5.06
C TYR A 48 18.68 -0.72 -5.08
N CYS A 49 18.20 -0.21 -3.95
CA CYS A 49 17.71 1.16 -3.84
C CYS A 49 18.82 2.20 -4.01
N GLU A 50 20.06 1.90 -3.64
CA GLU A 50 21.21 2.80 -3.83
C GLU A 50 21.67 2.85 -5.29
N SER A 51 21.54 1.75 -6.05
CA SER A 51 21.87 1.72 -7.48
C SER A 51 20.79 2.28 -8.41
N HIS A 52 19.54 2.42 -7.94
CA HIS A 52 18.41 2.95 -8.72
C HIS A 52 17.83 4.19 -8.03
N THR A 53 18.12 5.40 -8.51
CA THR A 53 17.82 6.65 -7.79
C THR A 53 16.54 7.37 -8.21
N GLY A 54 15.80 6.85 -9.20
CA GLY A 54 14.58 7.47 -9.73
C GLY A 54 14.41 7.18 -11.23
N ASN A 55 13.33 7.69 -11.83
CA ASN A 55 12.94 7.42 -13.23
C ASN A 55 12.84 5.92 -13.53
N PHE A 56 12.19 5.19 -12.62
CA PHE A 56 12.07 3.75 -12.71
C PHE A 56 11.35 3.34 -14.00
N ASN A 57 11.94 2.38 -14.71
CA ASN A 57 11.24 1.65 -15.76
C ASN A 57 10.34 0.58 -15.13
N LEU A 58 9.50 -0.07 -15.95
CA LEU A 58 8.52 -1.05 -15.46
C LEU A 58 9.16 -2.20 -14.66
N GLU A 59 10.27 -2.76 -15.13
CA GLU A 59 10.96 -3.87 -14.45
C GLU A 59 11.53 -3.41 -13.11
N GLU A 60 12.05 -2.18 -13.07
CA GLU A 60 12.57 -1.59 -11.84
C GLU A 60 11.46 -1.32 -10.82
N SER A 61 10.31 -0.79 -11.26
CA SER A 61 9.13 -0.58 -10.42
C SER A 61 8.60 -1.91 -9.87
N GLN A 62 8.49 -2.95 -10.71
CA GLN A 62 8.07 -4.29 -10.29
C GLN A 62 9.02 -4.91 -9.27
N GLN A 63 10.33 -4.77 -9.48
CA GLN A 63 11.32 -5.26 -8.53
C GLN A 63 11.30 -4.47 -7.22
N LEU A 64 11.03 -3.16 -7.27
CA LEU A 64 10.87 -2.32 -6.09
C LEU A 64 9.62 -2.72 -5.28
N GLU A 65 8.49 -2.96 -5.95
CA GLU A 65 7.25 -3.45 -5.34
C GLU A 65 7.46 -4.82 -4.69
N LYS A 66 8.19 -5.73 -5.35
CA LYS A 66 8.58 -7.01 -4.75
C LYS A 66 9.37 -6.83 -3.46
N TYR A 67 10.38 -5.96 -3.45
CA TYR A 67 11.13 -5.69 -2.23
C TYR A 67 10.30 -4.99 -1.15
N ALA A 68 9.35 -4.14 -1.53
CA ALA A 68 8.40 -3.56 -0.60
C ALA A 68 7.54 -4.63 0.09
N SER A 69 7.00 -5.57 -0.68
CA SER A 69 6.23 -6.70 -0.15
C SER A 69 7.09 -7.59 0.76
N GLU A 70 8.33 -7.92 0.36
CA GLU A 70 9.27 -8.69 1.20
C GLU A 70 9.66 -7.96 2.50
N ALA A 71 9.88 -6.65 2.43
CA ALA A 71 10.31 -5.80 3.55
C ALA A 71 9.30 -5.78 4.71
N GLU A 72 8.01 -5.83 4.41
CA GLU A 72 6.95 -5.93 5.42
C GLU A 72 7.09 -7.21 6.25
N GLY A 73 7.55 -8.30 5.62
CA GLY A 73 7.87 -9.58 6.27
C GLY A 73 8.99 -9.51 7.29
N TYR A 74 9.79 -8.45 7.30
CA TYR A 74 10.93 -8.27 8.20
C TYR A 74 10.62 -7.39 9.42
N ILE A 75 9.38 -6.91 9.56
CA ILE A 75 8.95 -6.07 10.66
C ILE A 75 8.15 -6.88 11.68
N ASP A 76 8.74 -7.11 12.86
CA ASP A 76 8.16 -7.96 13.91
C ASP A 76 6.74 -7.53 14.36
N SER A 77 6.47 -6.22 14.37
CA SER A 77 5.17 -5.69 14.78
C SER A 77 4.06 -5.91 13.75
N VAL A 78 4.40 -6.27 12.51
CA VAL A 78 3.42 -6.47 11.45
C VAL A 78 2.96 -7.92 11.41
N LYS A 79 1.65 -8.11 11.58
CA LYS A 79 1.03 -9.43 11.49
C LYS A 79 1.17 -9.98 10.06
N GLN A 80 1.82 -11.14 9.95
CA GLN A 80 1.98 -11.81 8.66
C GLN A 80 0.66 -12.47 8.23
N ILE A 81 0.29 -12.24 6.97
CA ILE A 81 -0.97 -12.74 6.40
C ILE A 81 -0.66 -13.87 5.43
N ASN A 82 -1.22 -15.04 5.69
CA ASN A 82 -1.16 -16.16 4.75
C ASN A 82 -2.36 -16.11 3.79
N PHE A 83 -2.17 -15.41 2.67
CA PHE A 83 -3.19 -15.24 1.65
C PHE A 83 -3.71 -16.57 1.07
N ALA A 84 -2.85 -17.56 0.87
CA ALA A 84 -3.28 -18.87 0.38
C ALA A 84 -4.29 -19.52 1.34
N SER A 85 -4.01 -19.48 2.65
CA SER A 85 -4.90 -20.02 3.66
C SER A 85 -6.24 -19.27 3.72
N LEU A 86 -6.21 -17.93 3.58
CA LEU A 86 -7.41 -17.10 3.53
C LEU A 86 -8.26 -17.42 2.30
N ILE A 87 -7.63 -17.50 1.12
CA ILE A 87 -8.30 -17.85 -0.13
C ILE A 87 -8.95 -19.22 0.00
N ILE A 88 -8.22 -20.26 0.43
CA ILE A 88 -8.76 -21.62 0.56
C ILE A 88 -9.94 -21.65 1.53
N LYS A 89 -9.82 -21.00 2.69
CA LYS A 89 -10.87 -20.92 3.71
C LYS A 89 -12.15 -20.29 3.16
N ASN A 90 -12.01 -19.23 2.38
CA ASN A 90 -13.15 -18.44 1.90
C ASN A 90 -13.71 -18.96 0.56
N THR A 91 -12.92 -19.63 -0.28
CA THR A 91 -13.36 -20.15 -1.58
C THR A 91 -14.59 -21.06 -1.44
N ILE A 92 -14.58 -21.97 -0.46
CA ILE A 92 -15.70 -22.90 -0.23
C ILE A 92 -16.93 -22.14 0.26
N LYS A 93 -16.74 -21.19 1.18
CA LYS A 93 -17.82 -20.42 1.81
C LYS A 93 -18.48 -19.46 0.82
N ASP A 94 -17.66 -18.75 0.05
CA ASP A 94 -18.07 -17.66 -0.84
C ASP A 94 -18.31 -18.14 -2.28
N LYS A 95 -18.21 -19.46 -2.52
CA LYS A 95 -18.37 -20.13 -3.82
C LYS A 95 -17.51 -19.48 -4.91
N SER A 96 -16.31 -19.03 -4.54
CA SER A 96 -15.42 -18.33 -5.46
C SER A 96 -14.89 -19.30 -6.53
N PRO A 97 -14.96 -18.95 -7.83
CA PRO A 97 -14.44 -19.80 -8.89
C PRO A 97 -12.91 -19.85 -8.83
N LEU A 98 -12.35 -20.96 -8.35
CA LEU A 98 -10.89 -21.19 -8.25
C LEU A 98 -10.16 -20.94 -9.58
N THR A 99 -10.80 -21.29 -10.70
CA THR A 99 -10.26 -21.04 -12.04
C THR A 99 -10.12 -19.55 -12.35
N ALA A 100 -11.06 -18.71 -11.91
CA ALA A 100 -10.95 -17.26 -12.09
C ALA A 100 -9.84 -16.67 -11.22
N ILE A 101 -9.69 -17.17 -9.98
CA ILE A 101 -8.59 -16.78 -9.10
C ILE A 101 -7.25 -17.11 -9.77
N LEU A 102 -7.10 -18.34 -10.28
CA LEU A 102 -5.88 -18.78 -10.96
C LEU A 102 -5.59 -17.95 -12.22
N ILE A 103 -6.59 -17.68 -13.06
CA ILE A 103 -6.43 -16.87 -14.27
C ILE A 103 -6.00 -15.45 -13.90
N ASN A 104 -6.62 -14.82 -12.90
CA ASN A 104 -6.20 -13.49 -12.44
C ASN A 104 -4.76 -13.48 -11.93
N LEU A 105 -4.33 -14.51 -11.20
CA LEU A 105 -2.94 -14.63 -10.73
C LEU A 105 -1.94 -14.76 -11.89
N LEU A 106 -2.29 -15.48 -12.96
CA LEU A 106 -1.36 -15.75 -14.06
C LEU A 106 -1.23 -14.61 -15.06
N TYR A 107 -2.28 -13.80 -15.24
CA TYR A 107 -2.35 -12.84 -16.36
C TYR A 107 -2.46 -11.38 -15.94
N SER A 108 -2.64 -11.07 -14.65
CA SER A 108 -2.79 -9.68 -14.22
C SER A 108 -1.48 -8.89 -14.33
N GLU A 109 -0.35 -9.46 -13.94
CA GLU A 109 0.96 -8.77 -13.88
C GLU A 109 1.42 -8.24 -15.25
N ASP A 110 1.28 -9.04 -16.32
CA ASP A 110 1.74 -8.70 -17.68
C ASP A 110 0.72 -7.93 -18.52
N SER A 111 -0.42 -7.56 -17.94
CA SER A 111 -1.47 -6.84 -18.66
C SER A 111 -1.01 -5.45 -19.11
N ASP A 112 -1.47 -5.00 -20.28
CA ASP A 112 -1.19 -3.64 -20.76
C ASP A 112 -1.72 -2.55 -19.81
N PHE A 113 -2.75 -2.90 -19.03
CA PHE A 113 -3.28 -2.07 -17.95
C PHE A 113 -2.19 -1.68 -16.93
N ASN A 114 -1.31 -2.60 -16.52
CA ASN A 114 -0.22 -2.27 -15.59
C ASN A 114 0.82 -1.32 -16.21
N LYS A 115 1.06 -1.43 -17.51
CA LYS A 115 1.96 -0.52 -18.23
C LYS A 115 1.40 0.90 -18.30
N GLU A 116 0.08 1.03 -18.41
CA GLU A 116 -0.60 2.33 -18.33
C GLU A 116 -0.61 2.87 -16.89
N LEU A 117 -0.93 2.04 -15.91
CA LEU A 117 -0.91 2.42 -14.49
C LEU A 117 0.46 2.94 -14.04
N ALA A 118 1.55 2.29 -14.44
CA ALA A 118 2.92 2.69 -14.07
C ALA A 118 3.26 4.15 -14.42
N LYS A 119 2.56 4.74 -15.39
CA LYS A 119 2.76 6.14 -15.84
C LYS A 119 1.64 7.07 -15.38
N THR A 120 0.64 6.55 -14.68
CA THR A 120 -0.57 7.28 -14.32
C THR A 120 -0.34 8.17 -13.11
N GLN A 121 -0.82 9.42 -13.21
CA GLN A 121 -0.67 10.45 -12.18
C GLN A 121 -1.97 11.23 -12.03
N PHE A 122 -2.53 11.25 -10.81
CA PHE A 122 -3.76 11.98 -10.50
C PHE A 122 -3.56 13.16 -9.54
N SER A 123 -2.32 13.46 -9.14
CA SER A 123 -1.98 14.52 -8.18
C SER A 123 -2.65 15.87 -8.48
N ASP A 124 -2.70 16.26 -9.76
CA ASP A 124 -3.25 17.55 -10.20
C ASP A 124 -4.78 17.61 -10.17
N SER A 125 -5.44 16.46 -10.07
CA SER A 125 -6.89 16.37 -9.96
C SER A 125 -7.39 16.14 -8.53
N LEU A 126 -6.50 15.94 -7.56
CA LEU A 126 -6.90 15.68 -6.18
C LEU A 126 -7.66 16.85 -5.53
N ASN A 127 -7.41 18.08 -5.96
CA ASN A 127 -8.16 19.26 -5.51
C ASN A 127 -9.66 19.19 -5.84
N LYS A 128 -10.09 18.29 -6.75
CA LYS A 128 -11.50 18.04 -7.07
C LYS A 128 -12.21 17.18 -6.01
N VAL A 129 -11.46 16.54 -5.11
CA VAL A 129 -12.03 15.78 -3.99
C VAL A 129 -12.45 16.77 -2.90
N THR A 130 -13.74 17.08 -2.85
CA THR A 130 -14.34 18.02 -1.89
C THR A 130 -15.29 17.36 -0.88
N VAL A 131 -15.61 16.07 -1.07
CA VAL A 131 -16.44 15.29 -0.13
C VAL A 131 -15.65 14.96 1.15
N PRO A 132 -16.31 14.60 2.26
CA PRO A 132 -15.61 14.09 3.45
C PRO A 132 -14.68 12.93 3.13
N VAL A 133 -13.50 12.88 3.73
CA VAL A 133 -12.47 11.88 3.45
C VAL A 133 -11.90 11.24 4.71
N LEU A 134 -11.90 9.90 4.73
CA LEU A 134 -11.08 9.11 5.65
C LEU A 134 -9.90 8.50 4.90
N ILE A 135 -8.69 8.68 5.45
CA ILE A 135 -7.47 8.05 4.96
C ILE A 135 -6.99 7.07 6.04
N LEU A 136 -6.76 5.82 5.65
CA LEU A 136 -6.27 4.76 6.53
C LEU A 136 -4.96 4.19 5.97
N TRP A 137 -3.95 4.08 6.81
CA TRP A 137 -2.62 3.66 6.38
C TRP A 137 -1.91 2.80 7.41
N GLY A 138 -1.09 1.85 6.95
CA GLY A 138 -0.15 1.15 7.81
C GLY A 138 1.16 1.91 7.93
N LYS A 139 1.71 2.00 9.14
CA LYS A 139 3.02 2.63 9.40
C LYS A 139 4.16 1.97 8.59
N TYR A 140 4.03 0.67 8.35
CA TYR A 140 5.01 -0.14 7.64
C TYR A 140 4.52 -0.56 6.25
N ASP A 141 3.60 0.20 5.66
CA ASP A 141 3.22 -0.01 4.25
C ASP A 141 4.39 0.43 3.36
N PHE A 142 5.15 -0.53 2.85
CA PHE A 142 6.23 -0.23 1.90
C PHE A 142 5.73 -0.18 0.46
N VAL A 143 4.58 -0.79 0.15
CA VAL A 143 4.05 -0.90 -1.21
C VAL A 143 3.48 0.45 -1.64
N CYS A 144 2.72 1.07 -0.74
CA CYS A 144 2.26 2.45 -0.84
C CYS A 144 2.68 3.17 0.44
N PRO A 145 3.85 3.83 0.50
CA PRO A 145 4.32 4.47 1.73
C PRO A 145 3.37 5.52 2.30
N GLN A 146 3.36 5.67 3.63
CA GLN A 146 2.57 6.67 4.34
C GLN A 146 2.70 8.08 3.75
N ALA A 147 3.89 8.46 3.30
CA ALA A 147 4.16 9.75 2.66
C ALA A 147 3.29 10.00 1.41
N LEU A 148 2.84 8.95 0.72
CA LEU A 148 1.91 9.06 -0.40
C LEU A 148 0.51 9.41 0.10
N GLY A 149 0.05 8.78 1.19
CA GLY A 149 -1.20 9.15 1.87
C GLY A 149 -1.18 10.59 2.39
N GLU A 150 -0.02 11.05 2.88
CA GLU A 150 0.18 12.45 3.29
C GLU A 150 0.15 13.42 2.10
N ASP A 151 0.77 13.08 0.97
CA ASP A 151 0.68 13.85 -0.28
C ASP A 151 -0.79 13.95 -0.74
N PHE A 152 -1.53 12.85 -0.69
CA PHE A 152 -2.97 12.84 -0.97
C PHE A 152 -3.73 13.76 -0.01
N TYR A 153 -3.54 13.60 1.31
CA TYR A 153 -4.20 14.41 2.34
C TYR A 153 -3.98 15.91 2.11
N ASN A 154 -2.76 16.30 1.74
CA ASN A 154 -2.40 17.70 1.54
C ASN A 154 -2.99 18.32 0.26
N ARG A 155 -3.24 17.51 -0.77
CA ARG A 155 -3.72 18.00 -2.08
C ARG A 155 -5.23 18.02 -2.24
N ILE A 156 -5.98 17.24 -1.46
CA ILE A 156 -7.44 17.26 -1.52
C ILE A 156 -8.03 18.55 -0.94
N ASN A 157 -9.15 18.99 -1.53
CA ASN A 157 -9.87 20.20 -1.12
C ASN A 157 -11.10 19.91 -0.24
N SER A 158 -11.07 18.78 0.47
CA SER A 158 -12.08 18.45 1.47
C SER A 158 -11.85 19.25 2.74
N THR A 159 -12.92 19.87 3.26
CA THR A 159 -12.92 20.54 4.57
C THR A 159 -13.04 19.55 5.73
N GLU A 160 -13.45 18.32 5.46
CA GLU A 160 -13.67 17.26 6.44
C GLU A 160 -12.79 16.06 6.09
N LYS A 161 -11.52 16.11 6.49
CA LYS A 161 -10.55 15.07 6.20
C LYS A 161 -9.77 14.63 7.43
N ARG A 162 -9.58 13.31 7.56
CA ARG A 162 -8.81 12.70 8.64
C ARG A 162 -7.93 11.58 8.12
N MET A 163 -6.72 11.49 8.65
CA MET A 163 -5.78 10.41 8.40
C MET A 163 -5.54 9.63 9.69
N VAL A 164 -5.58 8.30 9.60
CA VAL A 164 -5.33 7.37 10.71
C VAL A 164 -4.23 6.41 10.30
N ILE A 165 -3.25 6.25 11.18
CA ILE A 165 -2.11 5.36 10.99
C ILE A 165 -2.23 4.19 11.96
N SER A 166 -2.17 2.96 11.45
CA SER A 166 -2.01 1.77 12.26
C SER A 166 -0.52 1.54 12.53
N GLU A 167 -0.14 1.54 13.81
CA GLU A 167 1.25 1.43 14.28
C GLU A 167 1.84 0.04 14.07
N ASN A 168 1.00 -0.98 13.83
CA ASN A 168 1.35 -2.39 13.77
C ASN A 168 0.88 -3.08 12.47
N SER A 169 0.63 -2.31 11.42
CA SER A 169 0.29 -2.84 10.09
C SER A 169 1.19 -2.30 8.99
N GLY A 170 1.22 -3.04 7.89
CA GLY A 170 1.70 -2.59 6.60
C GLY A 170 0.56 -2.38 5.61
N HIS A 171 0.74 -2.81 4.36
CA HIS A 171 -0.17 -2.54 3.25
C HIS A 171 -1.57 -3.12 3.47
N ASN A 172 -1.64 -4.30 4.10
CA ASN A 172 -2.88 -5.04 4.32
C ASN A 172 -3.53 -4.71 5.67
N LEU A 173 -3.64 -3.42 6.02
CA LEU A 173 -4.09 -2.97 7.33
C LEU A 173 -5.47 -3.51 7.74
N MET A 174 -6.36 -3.74 6.78
CA MET A 174 -7.69 -4.30 7.02
C MET A 174 -7.65 -5.75 7.57
N LEU A 175 -6.58 -6.49 7.31
CA LEU A 175 -6.37 -7.86 7.81
C LEU A 175 -5.42 -7.91 9.01
N GLN A 176 -4.54 -6.91 9.11
CA GLN A 176 -3.48 -6.83 10.10
C GLN A 176 -3.93 -6.13 11.39
N ASP A 177 -4.74 -5.08 11.25
CA ASP A 177 -5.35 -4.31 12.33
C ASP A 177 -6.86 -4.14 12.07
N GLU A 178 -7.54 -5.30 11.97
CA GLU A 178 -8.96 -5.40 11.64
C GLU A 178 -9.84 -4.56 12.55
N LYS A 179 -9.51 -4.48 13.84
CA LYS A 179 -10.29 -3.70 14.82
C LYS A 179 -10.23 -2.22 14.49
N LEU A 180 -9.02 -1.65 14.32
CA LEU A 180 -8.87 -0.24 13.95
C LEU A 180 -9.56 0.06 12.63
N PHE A 181 -9.36 -0.80 11.62
CA PHE A 181 -10.00 -0.62 10.32
C PHE A 181 -11.53 -0.57 10.43
N CYS A 182 -12.14 -1.58 11.07
CA CYS A 182 -13.60 -1.67 11.22
C CYS A 182 -14.17 -0.51 12.04
N ASP A 183 -13.54 -0.14 13.15
CA ASP A 183 -14.00 0.95 14.00
C ASP A 183 -13.98 2.29 13.24
N GLU A 184 -12.91 2.57 12.50
CA GLU A 184 -12.74 3.83 11.78
C GLU A 184 -13.66 3.96 10.57
N VAL A 185 -13.82 2.87 9.81
CA VAL A 185 -14.77 2.81 8.69
C VAL A 185 -16.20 2.96 9.19
N ASN A 186 -16.58 2.25 10.25
CA ASN A 186 -17.92 2.33 10.81
C ASN A 186 -18.23 3.73 11.34
N ALA A 187 -17.30 4.34 12.10
CA ALA A 187 -17.44 5.71 12.58
C ALA A 187 -17.61 6.71 11.43
N PHE A 188 -16.81 6.58 10.36
CA PHE A 188 -16.91 7.45 9.19
C PHE A 188 -18.26 7.31 8.48
N ILE A 189 -18.73 6.08 8.25
CA ILE A 189 -20.02 5.82 7.59
C ILE A 189 -21.17 6.37 8.44
N LEU A 190 -21.15 6.15 9.76
CA LEU A 190 -22.21 6.62 10.65
C LEU A 190 -22.30 8.16 10.70
N ASN A 191 -21.18 8.85 10.57
CA ASN A 191 -21.11 10.31 10.57
C ASN A 191 -21.47 10.95 9.21
N ASN A 192 -21.51 10.18 8.11
CA ASN A 192 -21.68 10.69 6.74
C ASN A 192 -22.85 10.04 5.97
N LYS A 193 -23.95 9.72 6.67
CA LYS A 193 -25.17 9.16 6.05
C LYS A 193 -25.88 10.12 5.09
#